data_AF-A0A1H3BUP2-F1
#
_entry.id   AF-A0A1H3BUP2-F1
#
_cell.length_a   1.000
_cell.length_b   1.000
_cell.length_c   1.000
_cell.angle_alpha   90.00
_cell.angle_beta   90.00
_cell.angle_gamma   90.00
#
_symmetry.space_group_name_H-M   'P 1'
#
loop_
_entity.id
_entity.type
_entity.pdbx_description
1 polymer ?
#
loop_
_entity_poly.entity_id
_entity_poly.type
_entity_poly.pdbx_seq_one_letter_code
_entity_poly.pdbx_strand_id
1 'polypeptide(L)' 'MSTTALIGLLAETSIHAGAGQSGGVIDLPIQREAHTAWPVIYGSAVKGALRAMAEERQAP' A
#
# COMPACT_ATOMS: atom_id res chain seq x y z
N MET A 1 11.30 23.12 4.98
CA MET A 1 10.07 23.23 4.17
C MET A 1 9.43 21.85 4.08
N SER A 2 8.14 21.72 4.39
CA SER A 2 7.39 20.49 4.14
C SER A 2 6.84 20.54 2.72
N THR A 3 7.32 19.68 1.83
CA THR A 3 6.78 19.56 0.46
C THR A 3 5.53 18.69 0.51
N THR A 4 4.39 19.26 0.15
CA THR A 4 3.11 18.54 0.05
C THR A 4 2.78 18.30 -1.42
N ALA A 5 2.41 17.07 -1.76
CA ALA A 5 2.00 16.70 -3.10
C ALA A 5 0.85 15.68 -3.03
N LEU A 6 -0.06 15.75 -4.01
CA LEU A 6 -1.03 14.68 -4.27
C LEU A 6 -0.44 13.73 -5.29
N ILE A 7 -0.46 12.43 -5.00
CA ILE A 7 0.07 11.38 -5.89
C ILE A 7 -1.09 10.49 -6.30
N GLY A 8 -1.44 10.51 -7.58
CA GLY A 8 -2.35 9.54 -8.17
C GLY A 8 -1.62 8.22 -8.40
N LEU A 9 -2.22 7.11 -7.96
CA LEU A 9 -1.68 5.76 -8.16
C LEU A 9 -2.66 4.98 -9.04
N LEU A 10 -2.23 4.66 -10.26
CA LEU A 10 -2.96 3.78 -11.16
C LEU A 10 -2.32 2.38 -11.10
N ALA A 11 -3.14 1.36 -10.88
CA ALA A 11 -2.68 -0.02 -10.88
C ALA A 11 -2.50 -0.50 -12.34
N GLU A 12 -1.25 -0.61 -12.79
CA GLU A 12 -0.94 -1.22 -14.10
C GLU A 12 -1.09 -2.75 -14.08
N THR A 13 -0.94 -3.35 -12.90
CA THR A 13 -1.13 -4.78 -12.65
C THR A 13 -2.00 -5.00 -11.42
N SER A 14 -2.46 -6.24 -11.20
CA SER A 14 -3.17 -6.60 -9.97
C SER A 14 -2.31 -6.32 -8.72
N ILE A 15 -2.85 -5.57 -7.77
CA ILE A 15 -2.16 -5.20 -6.53
C ILE A 15 -2.69 -6.02 -5.35
N HIS A 16 -1.78 -6.53 -4.52
CA HIS A 16 -2.10 -7.16 -3.25
C HIS A 16 -1.50 -6.37 -2.08
N ALA A 17 -2.24 -5.39 -1.57
CA ALA A 17 -1.90 -4.73 -0.31
C ALA A 17 -2.42 -5.59 0.86
N GLY A 18 -1.61 -6.51 1.37
CA GLY A 18 -2.07 -7.51 2.34
C GLY A 18 -2.47 -6.95 3.71
N ALA A 19 -3.53 -7.50 4.30
CA ALA A 19 -3.98 -7.19 5.65
C ALA A 19 -3.52 -8.22 6.70
N GLY A 20 -2.65 -9.16 6.32
CA GLY A 20 -2.31 -10.34 7.11
C GLY A 20 -3.35 -11.45 6.96
N GLN A 21 -3.18 -12.55 7.71
CA GLN A 21 -4.15 -13.63 7.74
C GLN A 21 -5.35 -13.29 8.63
N SER A 22 -6.53 -13.70 8.22
CA SER A 22 -7.78 -13.54 8.96
C SER A 22 -8.52 -14.87 9.02
N GLY A 23 -9.36 -15.08 10.05
CA GLY A 23 -10.23 -16.27 10.16
C GLY A 23 -11.42 -16.26 9.20
N GLY A 24 -11.40 -15.42 8.16
CA GLY A 24 -12.43 -15.35 7.13
C GLY A 24 -12.25 -16.42 6.04
N VAL A 25 -13.12 -16.39 5.03
CA VAL A 25 -13.08 -17.35 3.90
C VAL A 25 -11.90 -17.11 2.95
N ILE A 26 -11.31 -15.91 2.97
CA ILE A 26 -10.14 -15.55 2.17
C ILE A 26 -8.91 -15.64 3.08
N ASP A 27 -7.96 -16.52 2.74
CA ASP A 27 -6.76 -16.74 3.55
C ASP A 27 -5.90 -15.47 3.66
N LEU A 28 -5.68 -14.79 2.53
CA LEU A 28 -4.88 -13.57 2.42
C LEU A 28 -5.73 -12.43 1.85
N PRO A 29 -6.52 -11.74 2.68
CA PRO A 29 -7.30 -10.59 2.23
C PRO A 29 -6.41 -9.37 2.00
N ILE A 30 -6.88 -8.50 1.10
CA ILE A 30 -6.34 -7.15 0.94
C ILE A 30 -6.80 -6.23 2.08
N GLN A 31 -6.07 -5.14 2.28
CA GLN A 31 -6.42 -4.04 3.17
C GLN A 31 -7.73 -3.39 2.73
N ARG A 32 -8.60 -3.18 3.73
CA ARG A 32 -9.88 -2.50 3.58
C ARG A 32 -10.06 -1.47 4.69
N GLU A 33 -10.71 -0.37 4.37
CA GLU A 33 -11.13 0.63 5.34
C GLU A 33 -12.20 0.04 6.28
N ALA A 34 -12.05 0.24 7.59
CA ALA A 34 -12.85 -0.48 8.59
C ALA A 34 -14.36 -0.19 8.52
N HIS A 35 -14.76 1.02 8.16
CA HIS A 35 -16.16 1.45 8.22
C HIS A 35 -16.90 1.35 6.88
N THR A 36 -16.20 1.36 5.74
CA THR A 36 -16.79 1.24 4.39
C THR A 36 -16.50 -0.09 3.71
N ALA A 37 -15.50 -0.83 4.19
CA ALA A 37 -14.91 -1.99 3.55
C ALA A 37 -14.30 -1.72 2.15
N TRP A 38 -14.09 -0.47 1.76
CA TRP A 38 -13.45 -0.13 0.48
C TRP A 38 -11.99 -0.58 0.44
N PRO A 39 -11.49 -1.05 -0.71
CA PRO A 39 -10.06 -1.34 -0.88
C PRO A 39 -9.22 -0.10 -0.59
N VAL A 40 -8.17 -0.27 0.22
CA VAL A 40 -7.26 0.83 0.57
C VAL A 40 -5.83 0.31 0.64
N ILE A 41 -4.87 1.19 0.39
CA ILE A 41 -3.46 0.96 0.72
C ILE A 41 -3.11 1.95 1.83
N TYR A 42 -2.86 1.45 3.04
CA TYR A 42 -2.57 2.35 4.16
C TYR A 42 -1.25 3.10 3.95
N GLY A 43 -1.17 4.33 4.49
CA GLY A 43 -0.01 5.20 4.29
C GLY A 43 1.31 4.60 4.76
N SER A 44 1.30 3.70 5.75
CA SER A 44 2.47 2.94 6.18
C SER A 44 3.02 2.03 5.07
N ALA A 45 2.15 1.35 4.32
CA ALA A 45 2.53 0.50 3.20
C ALA A 45 3.08 1.33 2.04
N VAL A 46 2.40 2.42 1.66
CA VAL A 46 2.87 3.34 0.59
C VAL A 46 4.24 3.93 0.95
N LYS A 47 4.39 4.42 2.19
CA LYS A 47 5.66 4.96 2.69
C LYS A 47 6.78 3.93 2.64
N GLY A 48 6.52 2.70 3.09
CA GLY A 48 7.51 1.61 3.07
C GLY A 48 7.98 1.29 1.65
N ALA A 49 7.06 1.15 0.71
CA ALA A 49 7.36 0.85 -0.69
C ALA A 49 8.17 1.98 -1.36
N LEU A 50 7.75 3.24 -1.20
CA LEU A 50 8.46 4.39 -1.77
C LEU A 50 9.85 4.57 -1.16
N ARG A 51 10.00 4.32 0.15
CA ARG A 51 11.30 4.34 0.81
C ARG A 51 12.24 3.29 0.24
N ALA A 52 11.78 2.03 0.15
CA ALA A 52 12.58 0.93 -0.39
C ALA A 52 13.03 1.22 -1.84
N MET A 53 12.12 1.71 -2.68
CA MET A 53 12.45 2.12 -4.05
C MET A 53 13.50 3.25 -4.09
N ALA A 54 13.39 4.24 -3.19
CA ALA A 54 14.36 5.34 -3.14
C ALA A 54 15.75 4.88 -2.68
N GLU A 55 15.81 3.95 -1.72
CA GLU A 55 17.04 3.33 -1.24
C GLU A 55 17.70 2.48 -2.34
N GLU A 56 16.92 1.68 -3.07
CA GLU A 56 17.40 0.86 -4.19
C GLU A 56 17.99 1.73 -5.32
N ARG A 57 17.33 2.83 -5.67
CA ARG A 57 17.81 3.77 -6.71
C ARG A 57 19.08 4.54 -6.31
N GLN A 58 19.43 4.56 -5.02
CA GLN A 58 20.64 5.21 -4.50
C GLN A 58 21.80 4.23 -4.29
N ALA A 59 21.57 2.92 -4.49
CA ALA A 59 22.64 1.94 -4.43
C ALA A 59 23.66 2.19 -5.58
N PRO A 60 24.97 2.02 -5.32
CA PRO A 60 26.02 2.23 -6.32
C PRO A 60 25.94 1.26 -7.50
#